data_AF-A0A1F4VGX7-F1
#
_entry.id   AF-A0A1F4VGX7-F1
#
_cell.length_a   1.000
_cell.length_b   1.000
_cell.length_c   1.000
_cell.angle_alpha   90.00
_cell.angle_beta   90.00
_cell.angle_gamma   90.00
#
_symmetry.space_group_name_H-M   'P 1'
#
loop_
_entity.id
_entity.type
_entity.pdbx_description
1 polymer ?
#
loop_
_entity_poly.entity_id
_entity_poly.type
_entity_poly.pdbx_seq_one_letter_code
_entity_poly.pdbx_strand_id
1 'polypeptide(L)'
;MKNLIAKRINLIILVFVTILSVVLYLWFIKLPIFQHFVLWVQQNLLLYFLFLLFIKILGILWPPLPGGLFTLGSIPAIGWELAYIADLVGSIIGSSGAFFIGKKYGSKLLRRFFDSSTIEKIKNMKIKKGKEFEAVVVLKFVYSSVGEVVSYGAGMIGISYSKFIIGSFLAWQINMPIFFMAGKALEGKLLIINVITIVFAILLFYKLKGRYFE
;
A
#
# COMPACT_ATOMS: atom_id res chain seq x y z
N MET A 1 -32.66 -11.44 2.69
CA MET A 1 -32.94 -10.00 2.44
C MET A 1 -32.16 -9.05 3.36
N LYS A 2 -32.14 -9.25 4.69
CA LYS A 2 -31.36 -8.44 5.65
C LYS A 2 -29.86 -8.28 5.33
N ASN A 3 -29.17 -9.35 4.91
CA ASN A 3 -27.74 -9.30 4.55
C ASN A 3 -27.43 -8.43 3.30
N LEU A 4 -28.36 -8.33 2.35
CA LEU A 4 -28.19 -7.49 1.16
C LEU A 4 -28.34 -6.01 1.49
N ILE A 5 -29.27 -5.68 2.40
CA ILE A 5 -29.50 -4.31 2.88
C ILE A 5 -28.30 -3.84 3.72
N ALA A 6 -27.81 -4.67 4.64
CA ALA A 6 -26.61 -4.36 5.43
C ALA A 6 -25.35 -4.18 4.56
N LYS A 7 -25.15 -5.03 3.53
CA LYS A 7 -24.04 -4.85 2.57
C LYS A 7 -24.16 -3.54 1.78
N ARG A 8 -25.37 -3.13 1.39
CA ARG A 8 -25.62 -1.85 0.70
C ARG A 8 -25.38 -0.65 1.62
N ILE A 9 -25.80 -0.71 2.87
CA ILE A 9 -25.55 0.34 3.88
C ILE A 9 -24.04 0.50 4.12
N ASN A 10 -23.30 -0.60 4.29
CA ASN A 10 -21.85 -0.54 4.46
C ASN A 10 -21.12 0.04 3.25
N LEU A 11 -21.62 -0.24 2.04
CA LEU A 11 -21.07 0.36 0.81
C LEU A 11 -21.33 1.87 0.76
N ILE A 12 -22.54 2.31 1.10
CA ILE A 12 -22.91 3.73 1.13
C ILE A 12 -22.04 4.47 2.16
N ILE A 13 -21.88 3.90 3.35
CA ILE A 13 -21.02 4.48 4.40
C ILE A 13 -19.57 4.57 3.92
N LEU A 14 -19.03 3.51 3.30
CA LEU A 14 -17.67 3.52 2.76
C LEU A 14 -17.49 4.63 1.72
N VAL A 15 -18.39 4.70 0.73
CA VAL A 15 -18.35 5.73 -0.32
C VAL A 15 -18.45 7.12 0.30
N PHE A 16 -19.36 7.33 1.25
CA PHE A 16 -19.50 8.60 1.95
C PHE A 16 -18.23 8.99 2.71
N VAL A 17 -17.64 8.08 3.48
CA VAL A 17 -16.39 8.31 4.22
C VAL A 17 -15.23 8.61 3.26
N THR A 18 -15.12 7.89 2.15
CA THR A 18 -14.09 8.16 1.14
C THR A 18 -14.27 9.55 0.53
N ILE A 19 -15.48 9.91 0.08
CA ILE A 19 -15.76 11.23 -0.47
C ILE A 19 -15.47 12.32 0.57
N LEU A 20 -15.95 12.15 1.80
CA LEU A 20 -15.72 13.09 2.88
C LEU A 20 -14.22 13.25 3.16
N SER A 21 -13.45 12.16 3.18
CA SER A 21 -12.00 12.21 3.39
C SER A 21 -11.28 12.97 2.28
N VAL A 22 -11.68 12.79 1.02
CA VAL A 22 -11.14 13.54 -0.12
C VAL A 22 -11.50 15.02 -0.02
N VAL A 23 -12.75 15.35 0.32
CA VAL A 23 -13.19 16.75 0.47
C VAL A 23 -12.45 17.45 1.61
N LEU A 24 -12.34 16.79 2.78
CA LEU A 24 -11.58 17.32 3.92
C LEU A 24 -10.11 17.51 3.60
N TYR A 25 -9.51 16.57 2.86
CA TYR A 25 -8.14 16.68 2.40
C TYR A 25 -7.94 17.86 1.43
N LEU A 26 -8.81 18.01 0.43
CA LEU A 26 -8.79 19.13 -0.52
C LEU A 26 -9.05 20.48 0.15
N TRP A 27 -9.80 20.49 1.25
CA TRP A 27 -9.97 21.68 2.09
C TRP A 27 -8.70 21.97 2.91
N PHE A 28 -8.12 20.94 3.54
CA PHE A 28 -6.92 21.06 4.36
C PHE A 28 -5.72 21.63 3.59
N ILE A 29 -5.49 21.18 2.34
CA ILE A 29 -4.37 21.68 1.52
C ILE A 29 -4.51 23.16 1.14
N LYS A 30 -5.71 23.75 1.27
CA LYS A 30 -5.95 25.18 1.02
C LYS A 30 -5.74 26.05 2.26
N LEU A 31 -5.58 25.45 3.44
CA LEU A 31 -5.41 26.19 4.69
C LEU A 31 -3.99 26.80 4.76
N PRO A 32 -3.83 28.00 5.36
CA PRO A 32 -2.51 28.61 5.56
C PRO A 32 -1.54 27.72 6.34
N ILE A 33 -2.05 26.92 7.27
CA ILE A 33 -1.24 25.97 8.05
C ILE A 33 -0.54 24.93 7.15
N PHE A 34 -1.17 24.54 6.05
CA PHE A 34 -0.57 23.63 5.09
C PHE A 34 0.58 24.30 4.34
N GLN A 35 0.47 25.59 4.00
CA GLN A 35 1.57 26.33 3.38
C GLN A 35 2.77 26.44 4.32
N HIS A 36 2.54 26.72 5.61
CA HIS A 36 3.61 26.69 6.62
C HIS A 36 4.27 25.31 6.74
N PHE A 37 3.48 24.24 6.67
CA PHE A 37 4.01 22.87 6.64
C PHE A 37 4.86 22.62 5.39
N VAL A 38 4.40 23.01 4.20
CA VAL A 38 5.17 22.85 2.95
C VAL A 38 6.49 23.61 3.01
N LEU A 39 6.47 24.86 3.52
CA LEU A 39 7.70 25.64 3.70
C LEU A 39 8.68 24.96 4.66
N TRP A 40 8.18 24.45 5.78
CA TRP A 40 9.00 23.68 6.73
C TRP A 40 9.59 22.43 6.08
N VAL A 41 8.79 21.69 5.30
CA VAL A 41 9.24 20.50 4.57
C VAL A 41 10.31 20.86 3.55
N GLN A 42 10.16 21.95 2.81
CA GLN A 42 11.16 22.40 1.83
C GLN A 42 12.48 22.79 2.49
N GLN A 43 12.44 23.41 3.67
CA GLN A 43 13.62 23.74 4.46
C GLN A 43 14.27 22.50 5.11
N ASN A 44 13.48 21.47 5.41
CA ASN A 44 13.92 20.27 6.14
C ASN A 44 13.71 18.98 5.31
N LEU A 45 13.97 19.05 4.00
CA LEU A 45 13.60 18.01 3.06
C LEU A 45 14.16 16.64 3.43
N LEU A 46 15.44 16.58 3.82
CA LEU A 46 16.10 15.35 4.24
C LEU A 46 15.42 14.73 5.48
N LEU A 47 15.13 15.54 6.50
CA LEU A 47 14.49 15.07 7.72
C LEU A 47 13.09 14.53 7.43
N TYR A 48 12.30 15.24 6.63
CA TYR A 48 10.97 14.80 6.25
C TYR A 48 11.01 13.53 5.40
N PHE A 49 11.96 13.43 4.47
CA PHE A 49 12.16 12.21 3.67
C PHE A 49 12.53 11.00 4.54
N LEU A 50 13.43 11.16 5.52
CA LEU A 50 13.78 10.11 6.49
C LEU A 50 12.58 9.72 7.36
N PHE A 51 11.76 10.68 7.77
CA PHE A 51 10.51 10.42 8.47
C PHE A 51 9.54 9.58 7.62
N LEU A 52 9.38 9.92 6.33
CA LEU A 52 8.56 9.13 5.41
C LEU A 52 9.09 7.71 5.22
N LEU A 53 10.41 7.53 5.12
CA LEU A 53 11.01 6.20 5.10
C LEU A 53 10.68 5.42 6.37
N PHE A 54 10.88 6.05 7.53
CA PHE A 54 10.63 5.41 8.81
C PHE A 54 9.17 4.98 8.97
N ILE A 55 8.21 5.87 8.68
CA ILE A 55 6.79 5.56 8.80
C ILE A 55 6.38 4.47 7.77
N LYS A 56 6.97 4.47 6.58
CA LYS A 56 6.71 3.46 5.56
C LYS A 56 7.23 2.08 5.98
N ILE A 57 8.46 2.01 6.49
CA ILE A 57 9.06 0.79 7.02
C ILE A 57 8.22 0.26 8.18
N LEU A 58 7.85 1.13 9.13
CA LEU A 58 6.98 0.76 10.24
C LEU A 58 5.62 0.26 9.76
N GLY A 59 5.02 0.89 8.74
CA GLY A 59 3.75 0.45 8.18
C GLY A 59 3.79 -0.98 7.63
N ILE A 60 4.93 -1.39 7.08
CA ILE A 60 5.12 -2.77 6.58
C ILE A 60 5.41 -3.74 7.71
N LEU A 61 6.24 -3.34 8.68
CA LEU A 61 6.60 -4.18 9.84
C LEU A 61 5.45 -4.30 10.86
N TRP A 62 4.53 -3.34 10.82
CA TRP A 62 3.33 -3.26 11.65
C TRP A 62 2.12 -3.00 10.73
N PRO A 63 1.56 -4.05 10.11
CA PRO A 63 0.48 -3.95 9.11
C PRO A 63 -0.74 -3.09 9.48
N PRO A 64 -1.11 -2.91 10.77
CA PRO A 64 -2.19 -1.98 11.13
C PRO A 64 -1.94 -0.52 10.73
N LEU A 65 -0.69 -0.12 10.46
CA LEU A 65 -0.33 1.25 10.10
C LEU A 65 -0.26 1.41 8.56
N PRO A 66 -1.07 2.28 7.94
CA PRO A 66 -1.14 2.40 6.48
C PRO A 66 0.00 3.25 5.91
N GLY A 67 1.22 2.70 5.89
CA GLY A 67 2.44 3.42 5.46
C GLY A 67 2.36 4.05 4.06
N GLY A 68 1.64 3.43 3.11
CA GLY A 68 1.45 3.95 1.76
C GLY A 68 0.57 5.21 1.67
N LEU A 69 -0.31 5.44 2.65
CA LEU A 69 -1.13 6.67 2.67
C LEU A 69 -0.28 7.89 3.03
N PHE A 70 0.72 7.73 3.89
CA PHE A 70 1.63 8.82 4.26
C PHE A 70 2.51 9.25 3.08
N THR A 71 2.99 8.31 2.28
CA THR A 71 3.80 8.60 1.09
C THR A 71 2.95 9.18 -0.05
N LEU A 72 1.73 8.72 -0.27
CA LEU A 72 0.82 9.38 -1.23
C LEU A 72 0.37 10.77 -0.75
N GLY A 73 0.12 10.93 0.55
CA GLY A 73 -0.32 12.19 1.14
C GLY A 73 0.76 13.27 1.15
N SER A 74 2.04 12.89 1.03
CA SER A 74 3.17 13.82 1.00
C SER A 74 3.41 14.45 -0.38
N ILE A 75 2.75 13.95 -1.43
CA ILE A 75 2.92 14.42 -2.80
C ILE A 75 2.79 15.96 -2.94
N PRO A 76 1.80 16.65 -2.34
CA PRO A 76 1.72 18.11 -2.50
C PRO A 76 2.82 18.87 -1.74
N ALA A 77 3.56 18.21 -0.83
CA ALA A 77 4.65 18.84 -0.07
C ALA A 77 6.04 18.63 -0.71
N ILE A 78 6.31 17.45 -1.27
CA ILE A 78 7.64 17.09 -1.82
C ILE A 78 7.64 16.72 -3.31
N GLY A 79 6.50 16.72 -3.98
CA GLY A 79 6.36 16.22 -5.34
C GLY A 79 6.19 14.70 -5.41
N TRP A 80 5.69 14.21 -6.54
CA TRP A 80 5.38 12.79 -6.71
C TRP A 80 6.64 11.93 -6.87
N GLU A 81 7.72 12.50 -7.41
CA GLU A 81 8.99 11.82 -7.63
C GLU A 81 9.65 11.42 -6.30
N LEU A 82 9.80 12.39 -5.39
CA LEU A 82 10.40 12.14 -4.07
C LEU A 82 9.50 11.27 -3.19
N ALA A 83 8.18 11.48 -3.27
CA ALA A 83 7.21 10.63 -2.60
C ALA A 83 7.31 9.17 -3.08
N TYR A 84 7.41 8.95 -4.40
CA TYR A 84 7.59 7.62 -4.99
C TYR A 84 8.91 6.98 -4.57
N ILE A 85 10.02 7.73 -4.56
CA ILE A 85 11.32 7.21 -4.14
C ILE A 85 11.29 6.82 -2.66
N ALA A 86 10.70 7.64 -1.79
CA ALA A 86 10.50 7.30 -0.38
C ALA A 86 9.67 6.02 -0.23
N ASP A 87 8.58 5.91 -1.00
CA ASP A 87 7.70 4.75 -0.97
C ASP A 87 8.41 3.47 -1.45
N LEU A 88 9.20 3.55 -2.53
CA LEU A 88 10.01 2.46 -3.07
C LEU A 88 11.07 2.00 -2.07
N VAL A 89 11.91 2.92 -1.60
CA VAL A 89 13.03 2.58 -0.69
C VAL A 89 12.48 2.04 0.63
N GLY A 90 11.46 2.71 1.20
CA GLY A 90 10.78 2.25 2.41
C GLY A 90 10.15 0.87 2.22
N SER A 91 9.60 0.59 1.03
CA SER A 91 9.00 -0.72 0.73
C SER A 91 10.00 -1.84 0.58
N ILE A 92 11.14 -1.58 -0.05
CA ILE A 92 12.23 -2.55 -0.15
C ILE A 92 12.76 -2.88 1.25
N ILE A 93 13.08 -1.86 2.06
CA ILE A 93 13.62 -2.06 3.41
C ILE A 93 12.59 -2.76 4.31
N GLY A 94 11.34 -2.26 4.34
CA GLY A 94 10.27 -2.83 5.14
C GLY A 94 9.95 -4.27 4.72
N SER A 95 9.85 -4.54 3.42
CA SER A 95 9.61 -5.89 2.89
C SER A 95 10.73 -6.87 3.27
N SER A 96 11.99 -6.41 3.24
CA SER A 96 13.13 -7.22 3.69
C SER A 96 13.03 -7.54 5.18
N GLY A 97 12.71 -6.55 6.02
CA GLY A 97 12.48 -6.78 7.44
C GLY A 97 11.35 -7.79 7.68
N ALA A 98 10.19 -7.61 7.03
CA ALA A 98 9.07 -8.53 7.10
C ALA A 98 9.44 -9.95 6.65
N PHE A 99 10.21 -10.09 5.58
CA PHE A 99 10.74 -11.37 5.10
C PHE A 99 11.59 -12.08 6.16
N PHE A 100 12.56 -11.38 6.76
CA PHE A 100 13.42 -12.00 7.77
C PHE A 100 12.66 -12.34 9.06
N ILE A 101 11.70 -11.49 9.44
CA ILE A 101 10.81 -11.76 10.57
C ILE A 101 9.96 -13.01 10.28
N GLY A 102 9.38 -13.13 9.09
CA GLY A 102 8.63 -14.30 8.67
C GLY A 102 9.48 -15.58 8.63
N LYS A 103 10.73 -15.46 8.17
CA LYS A 103 11.71 -16.57 8.15
C LYS A 103 12.10 -17.04 9.55
N LYS A 104 12.29 -16.11 10.49
CA LYS A 104 12.76 -16.42 11.86
C LYS A 104 11.63 -16.89 12.79
N TYR A 105 10.48 -16.21 12.77
CA TYR A 105 9.40 -16.46 13.73
C TYR A 105 8.23 -17.25 13.15
N GLY A 106 8.17 -17.42 11.83
CA GLY A 106 7.16 -18.18 11.12
C GLY A 106 5.74 -17.80 11.51
N SER A 107 4.87 -18.81 11.56
CA SER A 107 3.43 -18.61 11.80
C SER A 107 3.07 -18.09 13.19
N LYS A 108 3.94 -18.24 14.20
CA LYS A 108 3.64 -17.83 15.58
C LYS A 108 3.46 -16.32 15.71
N LEU A 109 4.32 -15.55 15.03
CA LEU A 109 4.20 -14.09 15.02
C LEU A 109 3.08 -13.64 14.09
N LEU A 110 2.96 -14.26 12.91
CA LEU A 110 2.00 -13.83 11.89
C LEU A 110 0.55 -13.93 12.35
N ARG A 111 0.22 -14.89 13.21
CA ARG A 111 -1.10 -15.02 13.85
C ARG A 111 -1.51 -13.83 14.72
N ARG A 112 -0.58 -12.92 15.07
CA ARG A 112 -0.90 -11.68 15.79
C ARG A 112 -1.41 -10.58 14.89
N PHE A 113 -1.06 -10.62 13.60
CA PHE A 113 -1.40 -9.59 12.61
C PHE A 113 -2.45 -10.05 11.62
N PHE A 114 -2.52 -11.35 11.36
CA PHE A 114 -3.38 -11.94 10.34
C PHE A 114 -4.24 -13.06 10.93
N ASP A 115 -5.42 -13.22 10.36
CA ASP A 115 -6.37 -14.25 10.72
C ASP A 115 -5.85 -15.64 10.34
N SER A 116 -6.37 -16.66 11.02
CA SER A 116 -5.91 -18.05 10.82
C SER A 116 -6.07 -18.53 9.37
N SER A 117 -7.09 -18.06 8.64
CA SER A 117 -7.30 -18.46 7.25
C SER A 117 -6.18 -17.96 6.33
N THR A 118 -5.73 -16.72 6.53
CA THR A 118 -4.59 -16.15 5.79
C THR A 118 -3.32 -16.92 6.10
N ILE A 119 -3.07 -17.27 7.37
CA ILE A 119 -1.90 -18.05 7.76
C ILE A 119 -1.88 -19.44 7.11
N GLU A 120 -3.03 -20.12 7.08
CA GLU A 120 -3.15 -21.43 6.45
C GLU A 120 -2.97 -21.37 4.94
N LYS A 121 -3.54 -20.35 4.27
CA LYS A 121 -3.31 -20.11 2.83
C LYS A 121 -1.82 -19.97 2.52
N ILE A 122 -1.08 -19.21 3.34
CA ILE A 122 0.37 -19.06 3.14
C ILE A 122 1.10 -20.38 3.39
N LYS A 123 0.78 -21.11 4.47
CA LYS A 123 1.43 -22.40 4.77
C LYS A 123 1.20 -23.44 3.68
N ASN A 124 -0.01 -23.48 3.13
CA ASN A 124 -0.39 -24.44 2.10
C ASN A 124 0.05 -24.01 0.70
N MET A 125 0.63 -22.81 0.55
CA MET A 125 1.10 -22.31 -0.73
C MET A 125 2.34 -23.09 -1.18
N LYS A 126 2.17 -23.92 -2.21
CA LYS A 126 3.25 -24.66 -2.85
C LYS A 126 3.75 -23.89 -4.07
N ILE A 127 4.97 -23.40 -3.99
CA ILE A 127 5.62 -22.73 -5.11
C ILE A 127 6.52 -23.74 -5.83
N LYS A 128 6.36 -23.85 -7.16
CA LYS A 128 7.19 -24.73 -7.98
C LYS A 128 8.66 -24.26 -7.90
N LYS A 129 9.57 -25.20 -7.65
CA LYS A 129 11.02 -24.91 -7.66
C LYS A 129 11.42 -24.24 -8.97
N GLY A 130 12.19 -23.16 -8.88
CA GLY A 130 12.63 -22.36 -10.03
C GLY A 130 11.61 -21.34 -10.53
N LYS A 131 10.41 -21.26 -9.91
CA LYS A 131 9.36 -20.25 -10.22
C LYS A 131 9.09 -19.30 -9.05
N GLU A 132 9.99 -19.26 -8.07
CA GLU A 132 9.77 -18.48 -6.85
C GLU A 132 9.83 -16.97 -7.09
N PHE A 133 10.65 -16.53 -8.05
CA PHE A 133 10.71 -15.14 -8.47
C PHE A 133 9.37 -14.70 -9.09
N GLU A 134 8.87 -15.42 -10.09
CA GLU A 134 7.61 -15.10 -10.77
C GLU A 134 6.44 -15.14 -9.80
N ALA A 135 6.43 -16.11 -8.88
CA ALA A 135 5.44 -16.19 -7.82
C ALA A 135 5.44 -14.94 -6.95
N VAL A 136 6.61 -14.44 -6.52
CA VAL A 136 6.70 -13.20 -5.72
C VAL A 136 6.16 -12.00 -6.50
N VAL A 137 6.53 -11.86 -7.78
CA VAL A 137 6.06 -10.76 -8.63
C VAL A 137 4.53 -10.78 -8.73
N VAL A 138 3.96 -11.92 -9.11
CA VAL A 138 2.51 -12.09 -9.29
C VAL A 138 1.76 -11.87 -7.97
N LEU A 139 2.26 -12.45 -6.87
CA LEU A 139 1.60 -12.33 -5.57
C LEU A 139 1.62 -10.88 -5.07
N LYS A 140 2.76 -10.19 -5.16
CA LYS A 140 2.83 -8.78 -4.73
C LYS A 140 2.03 -7.85 -5.63
N PHE A 141 1.92 -8.17 -6.91
CA PHE A 141 1.08 -7.41 -7.84
C PHE A 141 -0.42 -7.61 -7.56
N VAL A 142 -0.88 -8.86 -7.56
CA VAL A 142 -2.31 -9.21 -7.40
C VAL A 142 -2.81 -8.85 -6.00
N TYR A 143 -1.97 -9.06 -4.98
CA TYR A 143 -2.30 -8.81 -3.59
C TYR A 143 -1.62 -7.54 -3.07
N SER A 144 -1.50 -6.50 -3.89
CA SER A 144 -0.84 -5.23 -3.52
C SER A 144 -1.38 -4.62 -2.21
N SER A 145 -2.67 -4.80 -1.93
CA SER A 145 -3.35 -4.37 -0.69
C SER A 145 -2.97 -5.16 0.57
N VAL A 146 -2.37 -6.34 0.42
CA VAL A 146 -1.80 -7.17 1.50
C VAL A 146 -0.37 -7.59 1.13
N GLY A 147 0.37 -6.73 0.42
CA GLY A 147 1.72 -7.01 -0.05
C GLY A 147 2.71 -7.29 1.09
N GLU A 148 2.39 -6.79 2.30
CA GLU A 148 3.09 -7.08 3.55
C GLU A 148 2.98 -8.57 3.90
N VAL A 149 1.77 -9.15 3.80
CA VAL A 149 1.51 -10.58 4.04
C VAL A 149 2.40 -11.45 3.15
N VAL A 150 2.51 -11.09 1.87
CA VAL A 150 3.35 -11.81 0.91
C VAL A 150 4.82 -11.74 1.33
N SER A 151 5.26 -10.60 1.86
CA SER A 151 6.65 -10.42 2.32
C SER A 151 6.98 -11.32 3.51
N TYR A 152 6.12 -11.35 4.52
CA TYR A 152 6.26 -12.29 5.63
C TYR A 152 6.15 -13.76 5.18
N GLY A 153 5.18 -14.05 4.32
CA GLY A 153 4.90 -15.39 3.85
C GLY A 153 6.03 -16.00 3.03
N ALA A 154 6.65 -15.20 2.15
CA ALA A 154 7.82 -15.59 1.37
C ALA A 154 8.98 -16.05 2.26
N GLY A 155 9.20 -15.35 3.38
CA GLY A 155 10.19 -15.75 4.40
C GLY A 155 9.81 -17.04 5.10
N MET A 156 8.54 -17.17 5.50
CA MET A 156 8.03 -18.35 6.21
C MET A 156 8.10 -19.64 5.39
N ILE A 157 7.80 -19.59 4.09
CA ILE A 157 7.84 -20.77 3.19
C ILE A 157 9.22 -21.02 2.59
N GLY A 158 10.23 -20.23 2.96
CA GLY A 158 11.62 -20.48 2.61
C GLY A 158 12.04 -20.06 1.20
N ILE A 159 11.38 -19.07 0.59
CA ILE A 159 11.88 -18.47 -0.67
C ILE A 159 13.27 -17.89 -0.43
N SER A 160 14.17 -17.94 -1.42
CA SER A 160 15.47 -17.29 -1.29
C SER A 160 15.34 -15.76 -1.31
N TYR A 161 16.09 -15.08 -0.44
CA TYR A 161 16.01 -13.62 -0.30
C TYR A 161 16.29 -12.88 -1.60
N SER A 162 17.26 -13.33 -2.40
CA SER A 162 17.59 -12.71 -3.69
C SER A 162 16.42 -12.77 -4.68
N LYS A 163 15.72 -13.91 -4.79
CA LYS A 163 14.53 -14.03 -5.64
C LYS A 163 13.39 -13.15 -5.13
N PHE A 164 13.22 -13.10 -3.81
CA PHE A 164 12.21 -12.28 -3.17
C PHE A 164 12.43 -10.78 -3.40
N ILE A 165 13.65 -10.27 -3.19
CA ILE A 165 13.91 -8.83 -3.23
C ILE A 165 13.84 -8.29 -4.66
N ILE A 166 14.36 -9.05 -5.64
CA ILE A 166 14.26 -8.68 -7.07
C ILE A 166 12.80 -8.72 -7.52
N GLY A 167 12.06 -9.78 -7.15
CA GLY A 167 10.62 -9.87 -7.45
C GLY A 167 9.81 -8.74 -6.81
N SER A 168 10.15 -8.37 -5.57
CA SER A 168 9.53 -7.25 -4.86
C SER A 168 9.78 -5.91 -5.54
N PHE A 169 11.02 -5.66 -5.97
CA PHE A 169 11.40 -4.44 -6.67
C PHE A 169 10.66 -4.28 -8.00
N LEU A 170 10.55 -5.36 -8.78
CA LEU A 170 9.85 -5.32 -10.07
C LEU A 170 8.34 -5.16 -9.89
N ALA A 171 7.73 -5.86 -8.94
CA ALA A 171 6.32 -5.66 -8.61
C ALA A 171 6.03 -4.20 -8.21
N TRP A 172 6.99 -3.54 -7.56
CA TRP A 172 6.83 -2.16 -7.12
C TRP A 172 6.82 -1.12 -8.24
N GLN A 173 7.51 -1.37 -9.35
CA GLN A 173 7.55 -0.42 -10.48
C GLN A 173 6.15 -0.11 -11.03
N ILE A 174 5.19 -1.01 -10.81
CA ILE A 174 3.80 -0.86 -11.21
C ILE A 174 3.09 0.25 -10.42
N ASN A 175 3.60 0.65 -9.26
CA ASN A 175 3.04 1.74 -8.48
C ASN A 175 3.46 3.13 -9.01
N MET A 176 4.48 3.23 -9.87
CA MET A 176 4.95 4.52 -10.39
C MET A 176 3.85 5.31 -11.12
N PRO A 177 3.05 4.72 -12.03
CA PRO A 177 1.90 5.39 -12.64
C PRO A 177 0.89 5.91 -11.62
N ILE A 178 0.69 5.23 -10.49
CA ILE A 178 -0.24 5.65 -9.44
C ILE A 178 0.25 6.95 -8.78
N PHE A 179 1.55 7.02 -8.46
CA PHE A 179 2.16 8.25 -7.91
C PHE A 179 2.12 9.40 -8.91
N PHE A 180 2.44 9.14 -10.18
CA PHE A 180 2.35 10.14 -11.24
C PHE A 180 0.92 10.68 -11.40
N MET A 181 -0.08 9.79 -11.48
CA MET A 181 -1.49 10.16 -11.58
C MET A 181 -1.95 10.93 -10.35
N ALA A 182 -1.53 10.51 -9.15
CA ALA A 182 -1.84 11.22 -7.91
C ALA A 182 -1.25 12.63 -7.89
N GLY A 183 0.00 12.82 -8.34
CA GLY A 183 0.61 14.14 -8.52
C GLY A 183 -0.19 15.02 -9.46
N LYS A 184 -0.53 14.51 -10.64
CA LYS A 184 -1.37 15.24 -11.61
C LYS A 184 -2.78 15.51 -11.11
N ALA A 185 -3.31 14.65 -10.25
CA ALA A 185 -4.60 14.87 -9.66
C ALA A 185 -4.62 16.05 -8.69
N LEU A 186 -3.56 16.16 -7.89
CA LEU A 186 -3.40 17.17 -6.86
C LEU A 186 -3.00 18.53 -7.44
N GLU A 187 -2.31 18.56 -8.58
CA GLU A 187 -2.02 19.79 -9.35
C GLU A 187 -3.29 20.42 -9.98
N GLY A 188 -4.45 19.76 -9.92
CA GLY A 188 -5.73 20.31 -10.41
C GLY A 188 -5.90 20.33 -11.94
N LYS A 189 -4.91 19.86 -12.72
CA LYS A 189 -4.91 19.96 -14.19
C LYS A 189 -5.89 19.00 -14.90
N LEU A 190 -6.50 18.04 -14.20
CA LEU A 190 -7.34 16.97 -14.81
C LEU A 190 -8.50 16.49 -13.92
N LEU A 191 -9.21 17.39 -13.21
CA LEU A 191 -10.27 17.05 -12.24
C LEU A 191 -11.26 15.96 -12.70
N ILE A 192 -11.70 16.00 -13.96
CA ILE A 192 -12.66 15.05 -14.53
C ILE A 192 -12.05 13.65 -14.69
N ILE A 193 -10.80 13.55 -15.17
CA ILE A 193 -10.10 12.27 -15.34
C ILE A 193 -9.80 11.65 -13.96
N ASN A 194 -9.49 12.46 -12.94
CA ASN A 194 -9.16 11.97 -11.60
C ASN A 194 -10.36 11.35 -10.87
N VAL A 195 -11.53 11.99 -10.99
CA VAL A 195 -12.78 11.43 -10.44
C VAL A 195 -13.11 10.12 -11.14
N ILE A 196 -12.96 10.05 -12.46
CA ILE A 196 -13.18 8.82 -13.23
C ILE A 196 -12.20 7.72 -12.81
N THR A 197 -10.91 8.02 -12.64
CA THR A 197 -9.90 7.03 -12.23
C THR A 197 -10.12 6.53 -10.80
N ILE A 198 -10.49 7.40 -9.86
CA ILE A 198 -10.81 7.01 -8.48
C ILE A 198 -12.08 6.14 -8.46
N VAL A 199 -13.13 6.56 -9.17
CA VAL A 199 -14.36 5.78 -9.32
C VAL A 199 -14.08 4.43 -9.99
N PHE A 200 -13.24 4.41 -11.03
CA PHE A 200 -12.87 3.18 -11.73
C PHE A 200 -12.05 2.25 -10.82
N ALA A 201 -11.09 2.77 -10.06
CA ALA A 201 -10.32 2.00 -9.07
C ALA A 201 -11.23 1.42 -7.98
N ILE A 202 -12.19 2.20 -7.47
CA ILE A 202 -13.19 1.74 -6.47
C ILE A 202 -14.09 0.66 -7.08
N LEU A 203 -14.55 0.82 -8.32
CA LEU A 203 -15.38 -0.15 -9.03
C LEU A 203 -14.61 -1.45 -9.34
N LEU A 204 -13.36 -1.34 -9.75
CA LEU A 204 -12.47 -2.47 -10.01
C LEU A 204 -12.21 -3.24 -8.71
N PHE A 205 -11.91 -2.51 -7.62
CA PHE A 205 -11.76 -3.09 -6.28
C PHE A 205 -13.05 -3.78 -5.80
N TYR A 206 -14.22 -3.15 -5.99
CA TYR A 206 -15.51 -3.74 -5.62
C TYR A 206 -15.83 -5.01 -6.43
N LYS A 207 -15.56 -5.00 -7.74
CA LYS A 207 -15.77 -6.16 -8.63
C LYS A 207 -14.80 -7.30 -8.33
N LEU A 208 -13.56 -6.99 -7.99
CA LEU A 208 -12.54 -7.99 -7.66
C LEU A 208 -12.69 -8.53 -6.24
N LYS A 209 -13.25 -7.77 -5.29
CA LYS A 209 -13.46 -8.21 -3.90
C LYS A 209 -14.28 -9.50 -3.81
N GLY A 210 -15.32 -9.65 -4.62
CA GLY A 210 -16.16 -10.86 -4.67
C GLY A 210 -15.46 -12.12 -5.20
N ARG A 211 -14.23 -11.99 -5.72
CA ARG A 211 -13.41 -13.11 -6.22
C ARG A 211 -12.36 -13.58 -5.21
N TYR A 212 -12.06 -12.79 -4.17
CA TYR A 212 -10.96 -13.05 -3.23
C TYR A 212 -11.39 -13.08 -1.75
N PHE A 213 -12.58 -12.59 -1.43
CA PHE A 213 -13.12 -12.58 -0.07
C PHE A 213 -14.61 -12.98 -0.12
N GLU A 214 -14.92 -14.12 0.51
CA GLU A 214 -16.28 -14.48 0.91
C GLU A 214 -16.81 -13.52 1.98
#